data_AF-A0A965ILQ5-F1
#
_entry.id   AF-A0A965ILQ5-F1
#
_cell.length_a   1.000
_cell.length_b   1.000
_cell.length_c   1.000
_cell.angle_alpha   90.00
_cell.angle_beta   90.00
_cell.angle_gamma   90.00
#
_symmetry.space_group_name_H-M   'P 1'
#
loop_
_entity.id
_entity.type
_entity.pdbx_description
1 polymer ?
#
loop_
_entity_poly.entity_id
_entity_poly.type
_entity_poly.pdbx_seq_one_letter_code
_entity_poly.pdbx_strand_id
1 'polypeptide(L)'
;MEFFMSFTLTPRRKRAVVVSVSVTLLGLVATPALAGVTNLFDSPVPAGFRVASGPNTVIPPYVIPSHTDVTIQSLLTTGDAPVNGYGFGGIPDALSTFKLNNTYTSLFVNHELNSAQGIARATGQRGSYVSRWVMDDKGKFISGSDLIKSSKFWDGSTWTDAPTGSDVATFSRFCSGSLADPLSLFDVATATGTPAGVYFANEESGDNGRVMGVDINSGIAYELPALGRASFEIVNLAKGTGKKTVTIADEDGTVNAGQLWVYEGTKKRSGNTVEKAGLTGGSLSIVKVVDDNGNRIVNDDAFRANTSLGQSRNFELASVSASKDGAAANTAASAAGTGLSRIEDGMFDPNNPNDYWFITTAGGSNNTANLSSGALWRLRFTDIANPS
;
A
#
# COMPACT_ATOMS: atom_id res chain seq x y z
N MET A 1 -16.64 4.47 22.02
CA MET A 1 -16.68 3.14 21.39
C MET A 1 -15.50 2.37 21.97
N GLU A 2 -15.75 1.59 23.01
CA GLU A 2 -14.71 0.78 23.67
C GLU A 2 -14.55 -0.53 22.89
N PHE A 3 -13.35 -0.80 22.38
CA PHE A 3 -13.02 -2.07 21.77
C PHE A 3 -12.54 -3.04 22.85
N PHE A 4 -13.35 -4.06 23.16
CA PHE A 4 -12.91 -5.21 23.94
C PHE A 4 -12.31 -6.25 22.99
N MET A 5 -11.02 -6.54 23.15
CA MET A 5 -10.37 -7.69 22.51
C MET A 5 -10.20 -8.78 23.57
N SER A 6 -10.93 -9.89 23.43
CA SER A 6 -10.82 -11.06 24.31
C SER A 6 -9.98 -12.14 23.65
N PHE A 7 -8.88 -12.55 24.30
CA PHE A 7 -8.11 -13.72 23.91
C PHE A 7 -8.34 -14.85 24.92
N THR A 8 -8.83 -16.00 24.46
CA THR A 8 -8.92 -17.22 25.27
C THR A 8 -7.75 -18.15 24.94
N LEU A 9 -6.82 -18.32 25.88
CA LEU A 9 -5.72 -19.29 25.78
C LEU A 9 -6.10 -20.57 26.54
N THR A 10 -6.24 -21.68 25.82
CA THR A 10 -6.40 -23.01 26.43
C THR A 10 -5.05 -23.50 26.98
N PRO A 11 -4.91 -23.81 28.29
CA PRO A 11 -3.60 -24.06 28.87
C PRO A 11 -3.12 -25.49 28.61
N ARG A 12 -1.97 -25.65 27.93
CA ARG A 12 -1.19 -26.90 27.96
C ARG A 12 0.14 -26.66 28.70
N ARG A 13 0.18 -27.21 29.93
CA ARG A 13 1.33 -27.46 30.83
C ARG A 13 2.32 -26.31 31.11
N LYS A 14 2.32 -25.94 32.40
CA LYS A 14 3.17 -24.97 33.10
C LYS A 14 4.67 -25.10 32.76
N ARG A 15 5.19 -24.13 32.02
CA ARG A 15 6.52 -23.54 32.22
C ARG A 15 6.36 -22.03 32.02
N ALA A 16 6.64 -21.24 33.05
CA ALA A 16 6.61 -19.79 32.94
C ALA A 16 7.75 -19.36 32.00
N VAL A 17 7.39 -18.90 30.81
CA VAL A 17 8.27 -18.17 29.92
C VAL A 17 7.79 -16.72 29.99
N VAL A 18 8.62 -15.83 30.49
CA VAL A 18 8.40 -14.39 30.33
C VAL A 18 8.65 -14.09 28.86
N VAL A 19 7.56 -13.96 28.09
CA VAL A 19 7.63 -13.50 26.71
C VAL A 19 7.53 -11.98 26.77
N SER A 20 8.67 -11.30 26.66
CA SER A 20 8.66 -9.87 26.34
C SER A 20 8.26 -9.75 24.87
N VAL A 21 7.04 -9.30 24.60
CA VAL A 21 6.60 -8.95 23.25
C VAL A 21 6.97 -7.49 23.02
N SER A 22 8.03 -7.25 22.25
CA SER A 22 8.32 -5.92 21.72
C SER A 22 7.49 -5.72 20.45
N VAL A 23 6.48 -4.86 20.52
CA VAL A 23 5.74 -4.40 19.34
C VAL A 23 6.37 -3.06 18.93
N THR A 24 7.07 -3.05 17.81
CA THR A 24 7.55 -1.80 17.19
C THR A 24 6.42 -1.22 16.36
N LEU A 25 5.82 -0.13 16.85
CA LEU A 25 4.82 0.63 16.10
C LEU A 25 5.53 1.81 15.43
N LEU A 26 5.53 1.85 14.09
CA LEU A 26 5.95 3.03 13.33
C LEU A 26 4.72 3.93 13.13
N GLY A 27 4.73 5.11 13.73
CA GLY A 27 3.76 6.17 13.48
C GLY A 27 4.37 7.23 12.57
N LEU A 28 3.67 7.57 11.50
CA LEU A 28 4.07 8.57 10.53
C LEU A 28 3.31 9.87 10.79
N VAL A 29 4.00 11.01 10.83
CA VAL A 29 3.36 12.33 10.92
C VAL A 29 3.97 13.23 9.84
N ALA A 30 3.20 13.55 8.81
CA ALA A 30 3.54 14.59 7.85
C ALA A 30 3.17 15.96 8.44
N THR A 31 4.10 16.92 8.45
CA THR A 31 3.78 18.33 8.71
C THR A 31 4.11 19.18 7.48
N PRO A 32 3.15 19.95 6.93
CA PRO A 32 3.47 20.98 5.95
C PRO A 32 4.24 22.11 6.65
N ALA A 33 5.23 22.66 5.95
CA ALA A 33 6.07 23.74 6.48
C ALA A 33 5.23 25.00 6.79
N LEU A 34 4.86 25.19 8.06
CA LEU A 34 4.52 26.50 8.59
C LEU A 34 5.78 27.11 9.21
N ALA A 35 6.36 28.08 8.52
CA ALA A 35 7.36 28.95 9.09
C ALA A 35 6.71 29.76 10.24
N GLY A 36 7.15 29.50 11.48
CA GLY A 36 6.81 30.32 12.64
C GLY A 36 6.06 29.61 13.76
N VAL A 37 6.61 28.54 14.32
CA VAL A 37 6.29 28.15 15.70
C VAL A 37 7.57 27.72 16.41
N THR A 38 8.19 28.66 17.11
CA THR A 38 9.19 28.37 18.14
C THR A 38 8.47 27.74 19.35
N ASN A 39 8.85 26.50 19.70
CA ASN A 39 8.62 25.82 20.98
C ASN A 39 7.16 25.51 21.38
N LEU A 40 6.51 24.56 20.70
CA LEU A 40 5.28 23.89 21.21
C LEU A 40 5.51 22.47 21.77
N PHE A 41 6.75 21.95 21.79
CA PHE A 41 7.01 20.54 22.14
C PHE A 41 7.64 20.30 23.52
N ASP A 42 7.66 21.28 24.42
CA ASP A 42 8.26 21.10 25.76
C ASP A 42 7.22 20.71 26.84
N SER A 43 6.16 20.01 26.45
CA SER A 43 5.25 19.41 27.43
C SER A 43 5.92 18.16 28.01
N PRO A 44 6.18 18.11 29.33
CA PRO A 44 6.78 16.94 29.95
C PRO A 44 5.88 15.73 29.75
N VAL A 45 6.45 14.63 29.25
CA VAL A 45 5.79 13.34 29.11
C VAL A 45 5.20 12.97 30.48
N PRO A 46 3.89 12.67 30.58
CA PRO A 46 3.27 12.34 31.86
C PRO A 46 3.99 11.18 32.55
N ALA A 47 4.10 11.24 33.87
CA ALA A 47 4.79 10.23 34.66
C ALA A 47 4.26 8.82 34.37
N GLY A 48 5.16 7.88 34.08
CA GLY A 48 4.83 6.47 33.77
C GLY A 48 4.77 6.14 32.27
N PHE A 49 4.69 7.13 31.39
CA PHE A 49 4.78 6.92 29.94
C PHE A 49 6.24 6.96 29.48
N ARG A 50 6.61 6.05 28.58
CA ARG A 50 7.99 5.88 28.13
C ARG A 50 8.10 6.20 26.64
N VAL A 51 8.82 7.27 26.34
CA VAL A 51 9.26 7.61 24.99
C VAL A 51 10.78 7.67 24.98
N ALA A 52 11.40 7.26 23.86
CA ALA A 52 12.84 7.30 23.71
C ALA A 52 13.22 7.65 22.27
N SER A 53 14.30 8.41 22.10
CA SER A 53 14.96 8.51 20.80
C SER A 53 15.71 7.21 20.52
N GLY A 54 15.57 6.68 19.30
CA GLY A 54 16.28 5.49 18.86
C GLY A 54 17.76 5.73 18.56
N PRO A 55 18.51 4.67 18.21
CA PRO A 55 19.94 4.77 17.98
C PRO A 55 20.33 5.60 16.75
N ASN A 56 19.37 5.98 15.91
CA ASN A 56 19.62 6.62 14.62
C ASN A 56 19.12 8.07 14.52
N THR A 57 18.45 8.57 15.56
CA THR A 57 17.89 9.93 15.57
C THR A 57 18.00 10.53 16.96
N VAL A 58 18.16 11.85 17.01
CA VAL A 58 18.05 12.60 18.27
C VAL A 58 16.62 13.10 18.49
N ILE A 59 15.76 13.03 17.48
CA ILE A 59 14.39 13.53 17.54
C ILE A 59 13.52 12.55 18.33
N PRO A 60 12.87 13.00 19.41
CA PRO A 60 11.97 12.15 20.18
C PRO A 60 10.71 11.79 19.36
N PRO A 61 9.97 10.73 19.73
CA PRO A 61 8.69 10.42 19.10
C PRO A 61 7.72 11.60 19.12
N TYR A 62 6.99 11.79 18.01
CA TYR A 62 5.91 12.79 17.91
C TYR A 62 4.62 12.38 18.64
N VAL A 63 4.56 11.14 19.14
CA VAL A 63 3.40 10.57 19.82
C VAL A 63 3.80 10.00 21.17
N ILE A 64 2.86 10.01 22.11
CA ILE A 64 2.99 9.38 23.42
C ILE A 64 2.16 8.09 23.48
N PRO A 65 2.60 7.06 24.21
CA PRO A 65 1.81 5.85 24.35
C PRO A 65 0.50 6.12 25.09
N SER A 66 -0.56 5.36 24.79
CA SER A 66 -1.85 5.42 25.50
C SER A 66 -1.88 4.56 26.78
N HIS A 67 -0.90 3.67 26.96
CA HIS A 67 -0.73 2.81 28.13
C HIS A 67 0.72 2.82 28.62
N THR A 68 0.93 2.73 29.93
CA THR A 68 2.24 2.79 30.59
C THR A 68 3.15 1.60 30.28
N ASP A 69 2.58 0.48 29.85
CA ASP A 69 3.33 -0.73 29.48
C ASP A 69 3.86 -0.67 28.04
N VAL A 70 3.51 0.37 27.28
CA VAL A 70 3.99 0.61 25.92
C VAL A 70 5.14 1.62 25.97
N THR A 71 6.23 1.28 25.28
CA THR A 71 7.32 2.23 25.01
C THR A 71 7.31 2.57 23.53
N ILE A 72 7.30 3.85 23.20
CA ILE A 72 7.45 4.32 21.82
C ILE A 72 8.88 4.80 21.60
N GLN A 73 9.52 4.30 20.56
CA GLN A 73 10.87 4.68 20.19
C GLN A 73 10.88 5.22 18.75
N SER A 74 11.44 6.41 18.55
CA SER A 74 11.63 6.96 17.20
C SER A 74 12.80 6.24 16.53
N LEU A 75 12.60 5.67 15.34
CA LEU A 75 13.68 4.98 14.63
C LEU A 75 14.45 5.91 13.68
N LEU A 76 13.74 6.81 13.00
CA LEU A 76 14.27 7.71 11.98
C LEU A 76 13.32 8.91 11.81
N THR A 77 13.86 10.08 11.47
CA THR A 77 13.10 11.30 11.18
C THR A 77 13.64 11.98 9.93
N THR A 78 12.77 12.62 9.15
CA THR A 78 13.17 13.36 7.95
C THR A 78 14.29 14.35 8.28
N GLY A 79 15.40 14.26 7.55
CA GLY A 79 16.64 15.00 7.80
C GLY A 79 17.77 14.14 8.37
N ASP A 80 17.47 12.98 8.97
CA ASP A 80 18.48 12.07 9.49
C ASP A 80 19.28 11.39 8.36
N ALA A 81 20.57 11.18 8.59
CA ALA A 81 21.45 10.41 7.72
C ALA A 81 22.37 9.51 8.56
N PRO A 82 21.81 8.53 9.29
CA PRO A 82 22.52 7.85 10.37
C PRO A 82 23.64 6.92 9.90
N VAL A 83 23.64 6.57 8.62
CA VAL A 83 24.59 5.62 8.03
C VAL A 83 24.89 5.99 6.58
N ASN A 84 26.13 5.72 6.16
CA ASN A 84 26.65 5.84 4.79
C ASN A 84 26.34 7.15 4.03
N GLY A 85 26.02 8.24 4.73
CA GLY A 85 25.67 9.54 4.15
C GLY A 85 24.32 9.57 3.43
N TYR A 86 23.53 8.50 3.51
CA TYR A 86 22.23 8.42 2.85
C TYR A 86 21.15 9.03 3.77
N GLY A 87 20.53 10.12 3.31
CA GLY A 87 19.52 10.84 4.07
C GLY A 87 18.11 10.25 3.93
N PHE A 88 17.38 10.18 5.05
CA PHE A 88 15.95 9.97 5.09
C PHE A 88 15.25 11.31 4.82
N GLY A 89 14.71 11.48 3.62
CA GLY A 89 14.27 12.80 3.15
C GLY A 89 12.94 12.76 2.43
N GLY A 90 12.15 13.81 2.57
CA GLY A 90 10.86 13.94 1.88
C GLY A 90 9.68 13.72 2.82
N ILE A 91 8.59 13.21 2.26
CA ILE A 91 7.33 12.89 2.94
C ILE A 91 7.28 11.36 2.98
N PRO A 92 7.82 10.71 4.01
CA PRO A 92 7.75 9.25 4.08
C PRO A 92 6.28 8.85 4.18
N ASP A 93 5.92 7.74 3.56
CA ASP A 93 4.54 7.24 3.53
C ASP A 93 4.53 5.73 3.80
N ALA A 94 4.12 4.90 2.85
CA ALA A 94 4.06 3.45 2.96
C ALA A 94 5.34 2.84 3.51
N LEU A 95 5.17 1.83 4.36
CA LEU A 95 6.25 1.08 4.99
C LEU A 95 6.06 -0.41 4.76
N SER A 96 7.13 -1.12 4.38
CA SER A 96 7.11 -2.59 4.33
C SER A 96 8.43 -3.15 4.84
N THR A 97 8.36 -4.30 5.50
CA THR A 97 9.56 -4.98 5.98
C THR A 97 9.79 -6.32 5.30
N PHE A 98 11.05 -6.68 5.11
CA PHE A 98 11.45 -7.98 4.59
C PHE A 98 12.61 -8.54 5.41
N LYS A 99 12.39 -9.69 6.04
CA LYS A 99 13.41 -10.35 6.86
C LYS A 99 14.51 -10.91 5.95
N LEU A 100 15.74 -10.41 6.12
CA LEU A 100 16.90 -10.91 5.37
C LEU A 100 17.47 -12.17 6.03
N ASN A 101 17.54 -12.16 7.36
CA ASN A 101 17.95 -13.29 8.20
C ASN A 101 17.51 -13.03 9.65
N ASN A 102 18.02 -13.81 10.61
CA ASN A 102 17.65 -13.65 12.03
C ASN A 102 18.16 -12.36 12.68
N THR A 103 19.10 -11.66 12.06
CA THR A 103 19.71 -10.45 12.60
C THR A 103 19.23 -9.20 11.86
N TYR A 104 18.96 -9.30 10.55
CA TYR A 104 18.70 -8.13 9.72
C TYR A 104 17.35 -8.16 9.02
N THR A 105 16.73 -6.98 8.97
CA THR A 105 15.46 -6.71 8.29
C THR A 105 15.65 -5.54 7.34
N SER A 106 15.20 -5.68 6.08
CA SER A 106 15.04 -4.53 5.19
C SER A 106 13.73 -3.80 5.50
N LEU A 107 13.77 -2.47 5.52
CA LEU A 107 12.61 -1.58 5.55
C LEU A 107 12.57 -0.81 4.24
N PHE A 108 11.45 -0.91 3.54
CA PHE A 108 11.13 -0.13 2.36
C PHE A 108 10.20 1.00 2.78
N VAL A 109 10.47 2.21 2.28
CA VAL A 109 9.66 3.39 2.60
C VAL A 109 9.38 4.16 1.32
N ASN A 110 8.11 4.36 1.00
CA ASN A 110 7.71 5.32 -0.03
C ASN A 110 8.00 6.74 0.45
N HIS A 111 8.33 7.62 -0.50
CA HIS A 111 8.43 9.05 -0.26
C HIS A 111 7.50 9.77 -1.24
N GLU A 112 6.39 10.29 -0.74
CA GLU A 112 5.22 10.82 -1.47
C GLU A 112 5.48 12.21 -2.07
N LEU A 113 6.60 12.35 -2.78
CA LEU A 113 7.00 13.61 -3.39
C LEU A 113 6.37 13.80 -4.77
N ASN A 114 5.98 15.02 -5.10
CA ASN A 114 5.66 15.39 -6.49
C ASN A 114 6.90 15.28 -7.38
N SER A 115 6.71 15.02 -8.68
CA SER A 115 7.78 14.72 -9.67
C SER A 115 8.98 15.69 -9.70
N ALA A 116 8.79 16.97 -9.37
CA ALA A 116 9.85 17.99 -9.38
C ALA A 116 10.57 18.18 -8.04
N GLN A 117 10.14 17.52 -6.97
CA GLN A 117 10.65 17.75 -5.60
C GLN A 117 11.90 16.91 -5.29
N GLY A 118 12.64 17.31 -4.25
CA GLY A 118 13.81 16.59 -3.77
C GLY A 118 15.04 16.74 -4.67
N ILE A 119 15.95 15.75 -4.61
CA ILE A 119 17.18 15.69 -5.41
C ILE A 119 17.08 14.54 -6.41
N ALA A 120 17.99 14.51 -7.39
CA ALA A 120 18.11 13.36 -8.27
C ALA A 120 18.43 12.09 -7.45
N ARG A 121 17.69 11.01 -7.74
CA ARG A 121 17.84 9.68 -7.11
C ARG A 121 18.68 8.76 -7.99
N ALA A 122 18.84 7.49 -7.59
CA ALA A 122 19.63 6.51 -8.35
C ALA A 122 19.19 6.32 -9.81
N THR A 123 17.93 6.61 -10.14
CA THR A 123 17.39 6.60 -11.52
C THR A 123 17.81 7.82 -12.35
N GLY A 124 18.49 8.80 -11.75
CA GLY A 124 18.81 10.09 -12.34
C GLY A 124 17.68 11.13 -12.28
N GLN A 125 16.50 10.75 -11.78
CA GLN A 125 15.30 11.60 -11.74
C GLN A 125 15.02 12.15 -10.34
N ARG A 126 14.33 13.29 -10.27
CA ARG A 126 13.74 13.85 -9.04
C ARG A 126 12.35 13.22 -8.81
N GLY A 127 11.73 13.59 -7.69
CA GLY A 127 10.36 13.18 -7.35
C GLY A 127 10.29 12.04 -6.34
N SER A 128 9.20 11.28 -6.41
CA SER A 128 8.95 10.15 -5.52
C SER A 128 10.02 9.07 -5.68
N TYR A 129 10.29 8.37 -4.60
CA TYR A 129 11.23 7.26 -4.59
C TYR A 129 10.92 6.30 -3.45
N VAL A 130 11.46 5.09 -3.53
CA VAL A 130 11.38 4.12 -2.44
C VAL A 130 12.76 4.00 -1.82
N SER A 131 12.89 4.31 -0.53
CA SER A 131 14.13 4.08 0.21
C SER A 131 14.17 2.65 0.74
N ARG A 132 15.35 2.03 0.74
CA ARG A 132 15.65 0.76 1.39
C ARG A 132 16.65 1.00 2.51
N TRP A 133 16.25 0.61 3.71
CA TRP A 133 17.09 0.61 4.91
C TRP A 133 17.30 -0.82 5.38
N VAL A 134 18.49 -1.13 5.90
CA VAL A 134 18.72 -2.40 6.58
C VAL A 134 18.92 -2.10 8.06
N MET A 135 18.10 -2.72 8.90
CA MET A 135 18.14 -2.56 10.36
C MET A 135 18.49 -3.88 11.04
N ASP A 136 19.16 -3.80 12.19
CA ASP A 136 19.35 -4.94 13.09
C ASP A 136 18.13 -5.19 14.01
N ASP A 137 18.20 -6.23 14.83
CA ASP A 137 17.16 -6.62 15.79
C ASP A 137 16.93 -5.63 16.94
N LYS A 138 17.76 -4.59 17.03
CA LYS A 138 17.66 -3.50 18.01
C LYS A 138 17.21 -2.18 17.37
N GLY A 139 16.81 -2.20 16.09
CA GLY A 139 16.36 -1.03 15.36
C GLY A 139 17.48 -0.08 14.94
N LYS A 140 18.75 -0.50 14.99
CA LYS A 140 19.86 0.29 14.47
C LYS A 140 19.99 0.07 12.96
N PHE A 141 20.03 1.16 12.19
CA PHE A 141 20.27 1.11 10.76
C PHE A 141 21.75 0.90 10.44
N ILE A 142 22.03 -0.04 9.55
CA ILE A 142 23.38 -0.40 9.09
C ILE A 142 23.65 -0.01 7.64
N SER A 143 22.60 0.33 6.87
CA SER A 143 22.72 0.93 5.54
C SER A 143 21.42 1.58 5.11
N GLY A 144 21.50 2.66 4.33
CA GLY A 144 20.39 3.25 3.56
C GLY A 144 20.74 3.40 2.08
N SER A 145 19.76 3.21 1.20
CA SER A 145 19.93 3.39 -0.25
C SER A 145 18.58 3.55 -0.96
N ASP A 146 18.56 4.02 -2.21
CA ASP A 146 17.36 3.89 -3.06
C ASP A 146 17.06 2.42 -3.34
N LEU A 147 15.82 1.97 -3.21
CA LEU A 147 15.42 0.64 -3.68
C LEU A 147 15.47 0.59 -5.20
N ILE A 148 14.88 1.60 -5.86
CA ILE A 148 14.79 1.67 -7.32
C ILE A 148 16.12 2.16 -7.87
N LYS A 149 16.80 1.30 -8.65
CA LYS A 149 18.08 1.59 -9.31
C LYS A 149 17.91 1.93 -10.77
N SER A 150 16.91 1.34 -11.42
CA SER A 150 16.52 1.63 -12.79
C SER A 150 15.03 1.37 -12.98
N SER A 151 14.46 1.93 -14.03
CA SER A 151 13.03 1.82 -14.32
C SER A 151 12.80 1.42 -15.78
N LYS A 152 11.74 0.65 -16.00
CA LYS A 152 11.29 0.19 -17.31
C LYS A 152 9.82 0.54 -17.50
N PHE A 153 9.53 1.27 -18.56
CA PHE A 153 8.18 1.77 -18.89
C PHE A 153 7.61 1.01 -20.07
N TRP A 154 6.31 0.80 -20.07
CA TRP A 154 5.64 0.03 -21.13
C TRP A 154 5.40 0.92 -22.35
N ASP A 155 5.90 0.54 -23.52
CA ASP A 155 5.70 1.30 -24.76
C ASP A 155 4.43 0.89 -25.53
N GLY A 156 3.75 -0.18 -25.09
CA GLY A 156 2.58 -0.75 -25.77
C GLY A 156 2.83 -2.19 -26.23
N SER A 157 4.10 -2.58 -26.33
CA SER A 157 4.55 -3.89 -26.81
C SER A 157 5.64 -4.51 -25.92
N THR A 158 6.56 -3.68 -25.40
CA THR A 158 7.64 -4.12 -24.53
C THR A 158 7.96 -3.09 -23.45
N TRP A 159 8.70 -3.52 -22.44
CA TRP A 159 9.30 -2.65 -21.44
C TRP A 159 10.59 -2.05 -21.99
N THR A 160 10.66 -0.72 -22.05
CA THR A 160 11.81 0.04 -22.51
C THR A 160 12.32 0.95 -21.41
N ASP A 161 13.57 1.40 -21.52
CA ASP A 161 14.05 2.50 -20.66
C ASP A 161 13.25 3.76 -20.95
N ALA A 162 13.13 4.64 -19.95
CA ALA A 162 12.52 5.94 -20.19
C ALA A 162 13.30 6.70 -21.27
N PRO A 163 12.63 7.38 -22.21
CA PRO A 163 13.32 8.25 -23.14
C PRO A 163 14.11 9.32 -22.35
N THR A 164 15.38 9.52 -22.70
CA THR A 164 16.24 10.51 -22.04
C THR A 164 15.59 11.89 -22.05
N GLY A 165 15.42 12.50 -20.86
CA GLY A 165 14.79 13.83 -20.72
C GLY A 165 13.27 13.84 -20.77
N SER A 166 12.61 12.68 -20.73
CA SER A 166 11.15 12.59 -20.64
C SER A 166 10.65 12.66 -19.19
N ASP A 167 9.59 13.43 -18.96
CA ASP A 167 8.87 13.46 -17.68
C ASP A 167 8.27 12.10 -17.30
N VAL A 168 8.08 11.20 -18.28
CA VAL A 168 7.68 9.80 -18.04
C VAL A 168 8.67 9.09 -17.13
N ALA A 169 9.94 9.51 -17.10
CA ALA A 169 10.95 8.89 -16.23
C ALA A 169 10.76 9.23 -14.74
N THR A 170 10.07 10.32 -14.42
CA THR A 170 9.88 10.79 -13.04
C THR A 170 8.75 10.03 -12.37
N PHE A 171 8.85 9.83 -11.05
CA PHE A 171 7.78 9.28 -10.23
C PHE A 171 7.12 10.37 -9.40
N SER A 172 5.82 10.27 -9.17
CA SER A 172 5.05 11.26 -8.42
C SER A 172 4.07 10.62 -7.45
N ARG A 173 3.98 11.19 -6.25
CA ARG A 173 3.02 10.80 -5.19
C ARG A 173 2.96 9.29 -4.96
N PHE A 174 4.11 8.67 -4.67
CA PHE A 174 4.12 7.33 -4.06
C PHE A 174 3.51 7.43 -2.67
N CYS A 175 2.19 7.22 -2.59
CA CYS A 175 1.40 7.26 -1.36
C CYS A 175 1.60 5.94 -0.60
N SER A 176 0.55 5.14 -0.47
CA SER A 176 0.65 3.79 0.08
C SER A 176 1.41 2.82 -0.84
N GLY A 177 1.62 1.60 -0.36
CA GLY A 177 2.51 0.62 -0.99
C GLY A 177 2.47 -0.72 -0.28
N SER A 178 2.75 -1.78 -1.02
CA SER A 178 2.68 -3.13 -0.46
C SER A 178 3.85 -3.98 -0.94
N LEU A 179 4.31 -4.89 -0.08
CA LEU A 179 5.28 -5.90 -0.45
C LEU A 179 4.60 -7.24 -0.67
N ALA A 180 4.64 -7.74 -1.92
CA ALA A 180 4.26 -9.10 -2.19
C ALA A 180 5.30 -10.07 -1.60
N ASP A 181 4.83 -10.94 -0.72
CA ASP A 181 5.63 -12.06 -0.22
C ASP A 181 6.03 -12.98 -1.39
N PRO A 182 7.32 -13.39 -1.48
CA PRO A 182 7.78 -14.38 -2.45
C PRO A 182 6.86 -15.60 -2.64
N LEU A 183 6.28 -16.14 -1.56
CA LEU A 183 5.40 -17.31 -1.62
C LEU A 183 4.03 -17.01 -2.24
N SER A 184 3.63 -15.75 -2.30
CA SER A 184 2.38 -15.35 -2.97
C SER A 184 2.56 -15.21 -4.48
N LEU A 185 3.80 -14.95 -4.92
CA LEU A 185 4.18 -14.81 -6.32
C LEU A 185 4.79 -16.07 -6.94
N PHE A 186 5.07 -17.12 -6.14
CA PHE A 186 5.60 -18.39 -6.62
C PHE A 186 4.67 -19.56 -6.26
N ASP A 187 4.18 -20.27 -7.28
CA ASP A 187 3.46 -21.52 -7.11
C ASP A 187 4.41 -22.72 -7.16
N VAL A 188 4.64 -23.32 -5.98
CA VAL A 188 5.52 -24.47 -5.81
C VAL A 188 5.01 -25.68 -6.59
N ALA A 189 3.68 -25.89 -6.65
CA ALA A 189 3.09 -27.07 -7.27
C ALA A 189 3.40 -27.15 -8.77
N THR A 190 3.52 -25.99 -9.45
CA THR A 190 3.73 -25.96 -10.90
C THR A 190 5.06 -25.35 -11.33
N ALA A 191 5.85 -24.91 -10.34
CA ALA A 191 7.10 -24.18 -10.52
C ALA A 191 6.91 -22.96 -11.46
N THR A 192 5.82 -22.23 -11.28
CA THR A 192 5.51 -20.98 -12.00
C THR A 192 5.60 -19.81 -11.03
N GLY A 193 5.88 -18.61 -11.51
CA GLY A 193 6.03 -17.44 -10.65
C GLY A 193 7.47 -17.01 -10.40
N THR A 194 7.63 -16.06 -9.49
CA THR A 194 8.94 -15.55 -9.09
C THR A 194 9.16 -15.72 -7.58
N PRO A 195 10.31 -16.23 -7.13
CA PRO A 195 10.69 -16.23 -5.72
C PRO A 195 11.27 -14.87 -5.28
N ALA A 196 11.38 -13.89 -6.18
CA ALA A 196 11.74 -12.53 -5.81
C ALA A 196 10.53 -11.84 -5.17
N GLY A 197 10.77 -11.04 -4.13
CA GLY A 197 9.74 -10.11 -3.64
C GLY A 197 9.52 -9.00 -4.66
N VAL A 198 8.26 -8.59 -4.81
CA VAL A 198 7.89 -7.42 -5.63
C VAL A 198 7.24 -6.40 -4.70
N TYR A 199 7.83 -5.21 -4.64
CA TYR A 199 7.27 -4.08 -3.92
C TYR A 199 6.43 -3.24 -4.89
N PHE A 200 5.17 -2.99 -4.57
CA PHE A 200 4.29 -2.12 -5.33
C PHE A 200 4.41 -0.69 -4.80
N ALA A 201 4.89 0.21 -5.67
CA ALA A 201 4.85 1.64 -5.45
C ALA A 201 3.83 2.25 -6.41
N ASN A 202 2.82 2.93 -5.87
CA ASN A 202 1.66 3.37 -6.62
C ASN A 202 1.63 4.88 -6.70
N GLU A 203 1.40 5.44 -7.88
CA GLU A 203 1.24 6.88 -8.01
C GLU A 203 -0.21 7.27 -7.75
N GLU A 204 -0.43 7.97 -6.65
CA GLU A 204 -1.70 8.63 -6.36
C GLU A 204 -1.73 10.00 -7.09
N SER A 205 -1.72 9.96 -8.42
CA SER A 205 -1.52 11.14 -9.29
C SER A 205 -2.59 11.25 -10.38
N GLY A 206 -3.87 11.20 -9.98
CA GLY A 206 -5.01 11.32 -10.88
C GLY A 206 -5.05 10.20 -11.93
N ASP A 207 -5.83 10.40 -13.00
CA ASP A 207 -6.16 9.35 -13.96
C ASP A 207 -4.95 8.69 -14.65
N ASN A 208 -3.79 9.36 -14.68
CA ASN A 208 -2.57 8.83 -15.30
C ASN A 208 -1.61 8.14 -14.32
N GLY A 209 -1.95 8.06 -13.04
CA GLY A 209 -1.15 7.40 -12.02
C GLY A 209 -0.83 5.96 -12.39
N ARG A 210 0.44 5.57 -12.22
CA ARG A 210 0.97 4.26 -12.58
C ARG A 210 1.17 3.39 -11.36
N VAL A 211 1.05 2.08 -11.57
CA VAL A 211 1.55 1.07 -10.64
C VAL A 211 2.96 0.65 -11.07
N MET A 212 3.91 0.72 -10.14
CA MET A 212 5.29 0.26 -10.34
C MET A 212 5.56 -1.01 -9.52
N GLY A 213 5.91 -2.10 -10.19
CA GLY A 213 6.39 -3.33 -9.54
C GLY A 213 7.92 -3.34 -9.46
N VAL A 214 8.46 -3.21 -8.26
CA VAL A 214 9.91 -3.17 -8.00
C VAL A 214 10.41 -4.51 -7.52
N ASP A 215 11.30 -5.14 -8.28
CA ASP A 215 12.02 -6.33 -7.83
C ASP A 215 12.98 -5.94 -6.69
N ILE A 216 12.73 -6.44 -5.48
CA ILE A 216 13.48 -6.00 -4.28
C ILE A 216 14.96 -6.45 -4.27
N ASN A 217 15.32 -7.41 -5.12
CA ASN A 217 16.67 -7.93 -5.21
C ASN A 217 17.49 -7.14 -6.24
N SER A 218 16.92 -6.90 -7.42
CA SER A 218 17.63 -6.18 -8.50
C SER A 218 17.46 -4.66 -8.45
N GLY A 219 16.39 -4.17 -7.82
CA GLY A 219 16.02 -2.75 -7.80
C GLY A 219 15.47 -2.23 -9.13
N ILE A 220 15.11 -3.12 -10.07
CA ILE A 220 14.46 -2.73 -11.32
C ILE A 220 12.96 -2.53 -11.06
N ALA A 221 12.45 -1.33 -11.34
CA ALA A 221 11.03 -1.01 -11.32
C ALA A 221 10.41 -1.19 -12.71
N TYR A 222 9.32 -1.96 -12.80
CA TYR A 222 8.55 -2.14 -14.04
C TYR A 222 7.20 -1.45 -13.91
N GLU A 223 6.82 -0.64 -14.89
CA GLU A 223 5.44 -0.16 -15.00
C GLU A 223 4.49 -1.34 -15.26
N LEU A 224 3.35 -1.38 -14.56
CA LEU A 224 2.34 -2.45 -14.63
C LEU A 224 1.03 -1.96 -15.24
N PRO A 225 0.98 -1.69 -16.56
CA PRO A 225 -0.21 -1.11 -17.20
C PRO A 225 -1.43 -2.04 -17.17
N ALA A 226 -1.23 -3.35 -17.03
CA ALA A 226 -2.30 -4.34 -16.97
C ALA A 226 -3.19 -4.19 -15.72
N LEU A 227 -2.66 -3.54 -14.67
CA LEU A 227 -3.40 -3.26 -13.43
C LEU A 227 -4.24 -1.98 -13.53
N GLY A 228 -4.16 -1.24 -14.64
CA GLY A 228 -4.89 0.01 -14.86
C GLY A 228 -4.02 1.25 -14.63
N ARG A 229 -4.69 2.42 -14.71
CA ARG A 229 -4.13 3.74 -14.43
C ARG A 229 -5.19 4.56 -13.74
N ALA A 230 -4.89 5.03 -12.54
CA ALA A 230 -5.76 5.82 -11.70
C ALA A 230 -4.94 6.43 -10.56
N SER A 231 -5.59 7.18 -9.68
CA SER A 231 -4.99 7.69 -8.45
C SER A 231 -4.94 6.57 -7.41
N PHE A 232 -4.02 5.62 -7.59
CA PHE A 232 -3.97 4.42 -6.75
C PHE A 232 -3.32 4.71 -5.40
N GLU A 233 -4.06 4.47 -4.33
CA GLU A 233 -3.54 4.47 -2.97
C GLU A 233 -2.65 3.23 -2.77
N ILE A 234 -3.27 2.05 -2.85
CA ILE A 234 -2.61 0.78 -2.61
C ILE A 234 -2.97 -0.24 -3.69
N VAL A 235 -2.04 -1.16 -3.93
CA VAL A 235 -2.26 -2.39 -4.71
C VAL A 235 -1.92 -3.55 -3.79
N ASN A 236 -2.89 -4.42 -3.53
CA ASN A 236 -2.70 -5.58 -2.67
C ASN A 236 -2.84 -6.88 -3.44
N LEU A 237 -1.99 -7.84 -3.11
CA LEU A 237 -1.97 -9.17 -3.72
C LEU A 237 -2.72 -10.18 -2.85
N ALA A 238 -3.64 -10.92 -3.45
CA ALA A 238 -4.27 -12.07 -2.78
C ALA A 238 -3.26 -13.21 -2.59
N LYS A 239 -3.29 -13.84 -1.42
CA LYS A 239 -2.44 -15.00 -1.10
C LYS A 239 -3.15 -16.30 -1.46
N GLY A 240 -2.38 -17.35 -1.74
CA GLY A 240 -2.94 -18.70 -1.90
C GLY A 240 -3.72 -18.95 -3.20
N THR A 241 -3.58 -18.10 -4.21
CA THR A 241 -4.30 -18.16 -5.50
C THR A 241 -3.69 -19.16 -6.51
N GLY A 242 -2.76 -20.01 -6.06
CA GLY A 242 -2.09 -21.01 -6.91
C GLY A 242 -1.39 -20.36 -8.12
N LYS A 243 -1.73 -20.81 -9.33
CA LYS A 243 -1.18 -20.29 -10.60
C LYS A 243 -1.65 -18.89 -10.94
N LYS A 244 -2.69 -18.38 -10.29
CA LYS A 244 -3.25 -17.07 -10.59
C LYS A 244 -2.54 -16.00 -9.77
N THR A 245 -2.59 -14.78 -10.27
CA THR A 245 -2.13 -13.59 -9.56
C THR A 245 -3.32 -12.65 -9.53
N VAL A 246 -3.87 -12.43 -8.34
CA VAL A 246 -5.04 -11.58 -8.17
C VAL A 246 -4.65 -10.38 -7.33
N THR A 247 -4.94 -9.18 -7.83
CA THR A 247 -4.73 -7.95 -7.07
C THR A 247 -6.03 -7.16 -6.96
N ILE A 248 -6.15 -6.42 -5.86
CA ILE A 248 -7.14 -5.36 -5.70
C ILE A 248 -6.35 -4.05 -5.55
N ALA A 249 -6.67 -3.08 -6.38
CA ALA A 249 -6.13 -1.73 -6.30
C ALA A 249 -7.23 -0.75 -5.89
N ASP A 250 -6.91 0.07 -4.90
CA ASP A 250 -7.81 1.03 -4.29
C ASP A 250 -7.51 2.41 -4.86
N GLU A 251 -8.49 3.01 -5.54
CA GLU A 251 -8.33 4.34 -6.14
C GLU A 251 -8.85 5.41 -5.18
N ASP A 252 -7.96 6.31 -4.71
CA ASP A 252 -8.34 7.55 -4.02
C ASP A 252 -8.90 8.57 -5.02
N GLY A 253 -10.08 8.23 -5.55
CA GLY A 253 -10.86 9.12 -6.35
C GLY A 253 -11.59 10.15 -5.49
N THR A 254 -12.10 11.19 -6.14
CA THR A 254 -13.01 12.13 -5.47
C THR A 254 -14.24 11.41 -4.89
N VAL A 255 -15.02 12.11 -4.06
CA VAL A 255 -16.26 11.58 -3.47
C VAL A 255 -17.15 10.94 -4.56
N ASN A 256 -17.62 9.70 -4.31
CA ASN A 256 -18.37 8.86 -5.26
C ASN A 256 -17.67 8.46 -6.57
N ALA A 257 -16.35 8.68 -6.71
CA ALA A 257 -15.63 8.41 -7.96
C ALA A 257 -14.52 7.36 -7.83
N GLY A 258 -14.04 7.05 -6.61
CA GLY A 258 -13.00 6.03 -6.43
C GLY A 258 -13.52 4.64 -6.78
N GLN A 259 -12.71 3.84 -7.48
CA GLN A 259 -13.09 2.50 -7.90
C GLN A 259 -12.18 1.44 -7.26
N LEU A 260 -12.71 0.23 -7.07
CA LEU A 260 -11.91 -0.95 -6.71
C LEU A 260 -11.59 -1.72 -7.98
N TRP A 261 -10.31 -1.76 -8.33
CA TRP A 261 -9.80 -2.40 -9.54
C TRP A 261 -9.31 -3.81 -9.22
N VAL A 262 -9.95 -4.82 -9.77
CA VAL A 262 -9.60 -6.24 -9.58
C VAL A 262 -8.90 -6.74 -10.84
N TYR A 263 -7.65 -7.15 -10.67
CA TYR A 263 -6.85 -7.73 -11.75
C TYR A 263 -6.65 -9.23 -11.52
N GLU A 264 -6.77 -10.01 -12.58
CA GLU A 264 -6.44 -11.44 -12.60
C GLU A 264 -5.44 -11.75 -13.72
N GLY A 265 -4.26 -12.21 -13.33
CA GLY A 265 -3.21 -12.70 -14.23
C GLY A 265 -2.85 -14.16 -13.95
N THR A 266 -1.92 -14.69 -14.75
CA THR A 266 -1.43 -16.07 -14.62
C THR A 266 0.09 -16.08 -14.53
N LYS A 267 0.62 -16.72 -13.48
CA LYS A 267 2.04 -16.91 -13.25
C LYS A 267 2.69 -17.69 -14.39
N LYS A 268 3.92 -17.29 -14.77
CA LYS A 268 4.67 -17.88 -15.88
C LYS A 268 5.98 -18.51 -15.42
N ARG A 269 6.53 -19.43 -16.22
CA ARG A 269 7.85 -20.04 -15.95
C ARG A 269 9.02 -19.17 -16.42
N SER A 270 8.79 -18.34 -17.43
CA SER A 270 9.78 -17.53 -18.12
C SER A 270 9.35 -16.07 -18.22
N GLY A 271 10.30 -15.21 -18.55
CA GLY A 271 10.11 -13.75 -18.59
C GLY A 271 10.88 -13.06 -17.46
N ASN A 272 10.77 -11.74 -17.41
CA ASN A 272 11.26 -10.92 -16.32
C ASN A 272 10.44 -11.14 -15.03
N THR A 273 10.84 -10.49 -13.94
CA THR A 273 10.23 -10.70 -12.61
C THR A 273 8.72 -10.49 -12.61
N VAL A 274 8.22 -9.43 -13.25
CA VAL A 274 6.77 -9.11 -13.26
C VAL A 274 5.98 -9.97 -14.25
N GLU A 275 6.60 -10.41 -15.35
CA GLU A 275 6.01 -11.40 -16.26
C GLU A 275 5.84 -12.77 -15.59
N LYS A 276 6.89 -13.23 -14.90
CA LYS A 276 6.84 -14.49 -14.13
C LYS A 276 5.81 -14.41 -13.02
N ALA A 277 5.75 -13.28 -12.31
CA ALA A 277 4.77 -12.97 -11.28
C ALA A 277 3.32 -12.97 -11.79
N GLY A 278 3.08 -13.01 -13.10
CA GLY A 278 1.73 -12.96 -13.67
C GLY A 278 1.08 -11.59 -13.52
N LEU A 279 1.87 -10.52 -13.46
CA LEU A 279 1.40 -9.12 -13.40
C LEU A 279 1.34 -8.48 -14.80
N THR A 280 1.28 -9.32 -15.85
CA THR A 280 1.31 -8.91 -17.25
C THR A 280 0.32 -9.72 -18.07
N GLY A 281 -0.33 -9.06 -19.03
CA GLY A 281 -1.55 -9.62 -19.66
C GLY A 281 -2.67 -9.74 -18.63
N GLY A 282 -3.61 -10.67 -18.81
CA GLY A 282 -4.68 -10.93 -17.83
C GLY A 282 -5.98 -10.18 -18.10
N SER A 283 -6.84 -10.15 -17.09
CA SER A 283 -8.17 -9.53 -17.12
C SER A 283 -8.27 -8.48 -16.02
N LEU A 284 -8.83 -7.32 -16.36
CA LEU A 284 -9.07 -6.22 -15.43
C LEU A 284 -10.57 -6.00 -15.29
N SER A 285 -11.04 -5.82 -14.07
CA SER A 285 -12.45 -5.61 -13.76
C SER A 285 -12.62 -4.58 -12.66
N ILE A 286 -13.80 -3.98 -12.57
CA ILE A 286 -14.18 -3.06 -11.49
C ILE A 286 -15.27 -3.71 -10.65
N VAL A 287 -15.20 -3.54 -9.34
CA VAL A 287 -16.28 -3.98 -8.43
C VAL A 287 -17.56 -3.21 -8.74
N LYS A 288 -18.64 -3.95 -9.05
CA LYS A 288 -19.98 -3.44 -9.32
C LYS A 288 -20.93 -3.99 -8.27
N VAL A 289 -21.32 -3.17 -7.30
CA VAL A 289 -22.31 -3.56 -6.28
C VAL A 289 -23.71 -3.55 -6.90
N VAL A 290 -24.54 -4.53 -6.55
CA VAL A 290 -25.90 -4.67 -7.08
C VAL A 290 -26.95 -4.72 -5.96
N ASP A 291 -28.15 -4.24 -6.28
CA ASP A 291 -29.34 -4.42 -5.44
C ASP A 291 -29.91 -5.84 -5.54
N ASP A 292 -30.97 -6.12 -4.79
CA ASP A 292 -31.62 -7.44 -4.77
C ASP A 292 -32.26 -7.83 -6.12
N ASN A 293 -32.42 -6.87 -7.04
CA ASN A 293 -32.93 -7.07 -8.40
C ASN A 293 -31.80 -7.16 -9.44
N GLY A 294 -30.53 -7.10 -9.03
CA GLY A 294 -29.37 -7.10 -9.93
C GLY A 294 -29.06 -5.76 -10.60
N ASN A 295 -29.72 -4.67 -10.20
CA ASN A 295 -29.40 -3.34 -10.72
C ASN A 295 -28.15 -2.79 -10.03
N ARG A 296 -27.29 -2.12 -10.79
CA ARG A 296 -26.08 -1.47 -10.25
C ARG A 296 -26.46 -0.40 -9.22
N ILE A 297 -25.87 -0.50 -8.04
CA ILE A 297 -25.76 0.60 -7.09
C ILE A 297 -24.61 1.48 -7.56
N VAL A 298 -24.94 2.66 -8.07
CA VAL A 298 -23.99 3.46 -8.86
C VAL A 298 -22.82 4.01 -8.06
N ASN A 299 -23.03 4.37 -6.79
CA ASN A 299 -22.03 5.00 -5.94
C ASN A 299 -22.28 4.84 -4.43
N ASP A 300 -21.35 5.36 -3.62
CA ASP A 300 -21.37 5.36 -2.15
C ASP A 300 -22.66 5.97 -1.57
N ASP A 301 -23.08 7.14 -2.07
CA ASP A 301 -24.33 7.79 -1.64
C ASP A 301 -25.54 6.86 -1.86
N ALA A 302 -25.65 6.24 -3.03
CA ALA A 302 -26.73 5.30 -3.34
C ALA A 302 -26.65 4.04 -2.47
N PHE A 303 -25.44 3.56 -2.16
CA PHE A 303 -25.25 2.42 -1.27
C PHE A 303 -25.75 2.74 0.13
N ARG A 304 -25.30 3.85 0.72
CA ARG A 304 -25.64 4.27 2.09
C ARG A 304 -27.11 4.65 2.26
N ALA A 305 -27.75 5.18 1.22
CA ALA A 305 -29.17 5.48 1.25
C ALA A 305 -30.05 4.22 1.33
N ASN A 306 -29.56 3.09 0.81
CA ASN A 306 -30.35 1.87 0.64
C ASN A 306 -29.83 0.67 1.45
N THR A 307 -28.74 0.81 2.19
CA THR A 307 -28.10 -0.30 2.93
C THR A 307 -27.72 0.16 4.33
N SER A 308 -28.29 -0.47 5.34
CA SER A 308 -27.97 -0.15 6.74
C SER A 308 -26.60 -0.70 7.13
N LEU A 309 -25.95 -0.06 8.10
CA LEU A 309 -24.66 -0.53 8.65
C LEU A 309 -24.78 -2.00 9.10
N GLY A 310 -23.80 -2.81 8.70
CA GLY A 310 -23.76 -4.25 8.99
C GLY A 310 -24.54 -5.13 8.00
N GLN A 311 -25.33 -4.55 7.09
CA GLN A 311 -25.92 -5.29 5.98
C GLN A 311 -24.92 -5.45 4.84
N SER A 312 -25.08 -6.54 4.07
CA SER A 312 -24.25 -6.84 2.91
C SER A 312 -25.06 -6.72 1.63
N ARG A 313 -24.39 -6.37 0.54
CA ARG A 313 -24.91 -6.43 -0.83
C ARG A 313 -24.03 -7.35 -1.66
N ASN A 314 -24.61 -7.92 -2.70
CA ASN A 314 -23.85 -8.68 -3.68
C ASN A 314 -23.06 -7.72 -4.57
N PHE A 315 -21.98 -8.22 -5.14
CA PHE A 315 -21.23 -7.51 -6.18
C PHE A 315 -20.89 -8.47 -7.32
N GLU A 316 -20.62 -7.88 -8.47
CA GLU A 316 -20.12 -8.52 -9.67
C GLU A 316 -18.80 -7.85 -10.06
N LEU A 317 -17.99 -8.55 -10.87
CA LEU A 317 -16.81 -7.96 -11.50
C LEU A 317 -17.17 -7.52 -12.92
N ALA A 318 -17.21 -6.21 -13.14
CA ALA A 318 -17.48 -5.64 -14.46
C ALA A 318 -16.16 -5.47 -15.23
N SER A 319 -15.95 -6.27 -16.28
CA SER A 319 -14.70 -6.24 -17.05
C SER A 319 -14.48 -4.89 -17.74
N VAL A 320 -13.23 -4.43 -17.70
CA VAL A 320 -12.74 -3.23 -18.40
C VAL A 320 -11.43 -3.53 -19.11
N SER A 321 -11.06 -2.70 -20.09
CA SER A 321 -9.78 -2.82 -20.77
C SER A 321 -8.75 -1.90 -20.12
N ALA A 322 -7.56 -2.43 -19.85
CA ALA A 322 -6.41 -1.60 -19.52
C ALA A 322 -6.10 -0.64 -20.68
N SER A 323 -5.87 0.63 -20.38
CA SER A 323 -5.59 1.68 -21.38
C SER A 323 -4.42 2.54 -20.92
N LYS A 324 -3.63 3.02 -21.88
CA LYS A 324 -2.59 4.02 -21.65
C LYS A 324 -3.15 5.44 -21.53
N ASP A 325 -4.30 5.68 -22.14
CA ASP A 325 -5.09 6.88 -21.90
C ASP A 325 -5.83 6.69 -20.57
N GLY A 326 -5.27 7.28 -19.51
CA GLY A 326 -5.80 7.19 -18.16
C GLY A 326 -7.20 7.78 -18.04
N ALA A 327 -7.48 8.90 -18.70
CA ALA A 327 -8.80 9.54 -18.64
C ALA A 327 -9.88 8.66 -19.28
N ALA A 328 -9.56 8.05 -20.42
CA ALA A 328 -10.45 7.07 -21.04
C ALA A 328 -10.63 5.81 -20.17
N ALA A 329 -9.56 5.34 -19.51
CA ALA A 329 -9.61 4.19 -18.60
C ALA A 329 -10.58 4.45 -17.42
N ASN A 330 -10.44 5.59 -16.75
CA ASN A 330 -11.25 5.97 -15.59
C ASN A 330 -12.70 6.26 -15.99
N THR A 331 -12.94 6.85 -17.17
CA THR A 331 -14.29 7.00 -17.72
C THR A 331 -14.99 5.65 -17.91
N ALA A 332 -14.29 4.66 -18.51
CA ALA A 332 -14.83 3.32 -18.70
C ALA A 332 -15.07 2.59 -17.38
N ALA A 333 -14.14 2.73 -16.42
CA ALA A 333 -14.26 2.14 -15.09
C ALA A 333 -15.43 2.70 -14.28
N SER A 334 -15.60 4.03 -14.26
CA SER A 334 -16.75 4.72 -13.67
C SER A 334 -18.09 4.32 -14.33
N ALA A 335 -18.09 4.06 -15.64
CA ALA A 335 -19.28 3.56 -16.34
C ALA A 335 -19.60 2.09 -16.02
N ALA A 336 -18.62 1.29 -15.60
CA ALA A 336 -18.77 -0.13 -15.35
C ALA A 336 -19.12 -0.48 -13.88
N GLY A 337 -18.39 0.09 -12.92
CA GLY A 337 -18.44 -0.33 -11.51
C GLY A 337 -18.98 0.72 -10.54
N THR A 338 -19.06 0.40 -9.26
CA THR A 338 -19.60 1.31 -8.23
C THR A 338 -18.53 2.31 -7.79
N GLY A 339 -18.86 3.60 -7.81
CA GLY A 339 -17.96 4.65 -7.34
C GLY A 339 -18.06 4.90 -5.84
N LEU A 340 -17.00 4.62 -5.09
CA LEU A 340 -16.89 4.88 -3.66
C LEU A 340 -16.19 6.23 -3.39
N SER A 341 -16.26 6.70 -2.16
CA SER A 341 -15.73 8.03 -1.81
C SER A 341 -14.35 7.93 -1.20
N ARG A 342 -13.30 8.38 -1.88
CA ARG A 342 -11.95 8.52 -1.29
C ARG A 342 -11.45 7.22 -0.68
N ILE A 343 -11.32 6.19 -1.52
CA ILE A 343 -10.84 4.88 -1.08
C ILE A 343 -9.37 5.03 -0.75
N GLU A 344 -8.99 4.75 0.50
CA GLU A 344 -7.59 4.73 0.92
C GLU A 344 -7.18 3.28 1.21
N ASP A 345 -6.36 3.06 2.24
CA ASP A 345 -5.73 1.78 2.50
C ASP A 345 -6.70 0.60 2.61
N GLY A 346 -6.26 -0.53 2.05
CA GLY A 346 -6.89 -1.83 2.20
C GLY A 346 -5.90 -2.95 2.45
N MET A 347 -6.42 -4.12 2.80
CA MET A 347 -5.65 -5.31 3.11
C MET A 347 -6.53 -6.57 3.06
N PHE A 348 -5.99 -7.66 2.50
CA PHE A 348 -6.61 -8.98 2.62
C PHE A 348 -6.54 -9.50 4.05
N ASP A 349 -7.61 -10.10 4.55
CA ASP A 349 -7.63 -10.74 5.86
C ASP A 349 -6.66 -11.94 5.87
N PRO A 350 -5.62 -11.95 6.72
CA PRO A 350 -4.64 -13.02 6.75
C PRO A 350 -5.22 -14.37 7.22
N ASN A 351 -6.35 -14.36 7.90
CA ASN A 351 -7.05 -15.57 8.38
C ASN A 351 -8.17 -16.00 7.45
N ASN A 352 -8.66 -15.11 6.58
CA ASN A 352 -9.68 -15.40 5.59
C ASN A 352 -9.32 -14.76 4.24
N PRO A 353 -8.56 -15.46 3.37
CA PRO A 353 -8.03 -14.85 2.14
C PRO A 353 -9.10 -14.37 1.14
N ASN A 354 -10.35 -14.79 1.32
CA ASN A 354 -11.49 -14.34 0.52
C ASN A 354 -12.05 -12.97 0.98
N ASP A 355 -11.62 -12.45 2.13
CA ASP A 355 -12.06 -11.16 2.64
C ASP A 355 -10.99 -10.10 2.37
N TYR A 356 -11.37 -9.02 1.71
CA TYR A 356 -10.58 -7.80 1.55
C TYR A 356 -11.24 -6.67 2.35
N TRP A 357 -10.48 -6.03 3.22
CA TRP A 357 -10.93 -4.88 3.98
C TRP A 357 -10.31 -3.62 3.42
N PHE A 358 -11.06 -2.54 3.33
CA PHE A 358 -10.55 -1.24 2.86
C PHE A 358 -11.32 -0.11 3.53
N ILE A 359 -10.74 1.09 3.56
CA ILE A 359 -11.38 2.27 4.13
C ILE A 359 -11.81 3.25 3.06
N THR A 360 -12.88 3.98 3.36
CA THR A 360 -13.14 5.27 2.72
C THR A 360 -12.94 6.38 3.73
N THR A 361 -12.27 7.47 3.37
CA THR A 361 -12.08 8.63 4.26
C THR A 361 -13.13 9.72 4.11
N ALA A 362 -14.04 9.55 3.15
CA ALA A 362 -15.28 10.31 3.03
C ALA A 362 -16.48 9.36 2.99
N GLY A 363 -17.63 9.84 3.47
CA GLY A 363 -18.86 9.03 3.53
C GLY A 363 -19.96 9.44 2.56
N GLY A 364 -19.57 9.87 1.35
CA GLY A 364 -20.48 10.35 0.32
C GLY A 364 -20.63 11.87 0.28
N SER A 365 -21.50 12.36 -0.60
CA SER A 365 -21.74 13.80 -0.77
C SER A 365 -22.67 14.37 0.31
N ASN A 366 -23.39 13.50 1.02
CA ASN A 366 -24.40 13.92 1.98
C ASN A 366 -23.80 14.15 3.37
N ASN A 367 -23.53 15.41 3.71
CA ASN A 367 -22.86 15.83 4.95
C ASN A 367 -23.77 15.82 6.20
N THR A 368 -24.53 14.74 6.42
CA THR A 368 -25.22 14.53 7.69
C THR A 368 -24.27 13.89 8.70
N ALA A 369 -24.22 14.42 9.92
CA ALA A 369 -23.14 14.18 10.90
C ALA A 369 -22.85 12.71 11.29
N ASN A 370 -23.72 11.76 10.95
CA ASN A 370 -23.54 10.33 11.24
C ASN A 370 -23.01 9.51 10.05
N LEU A 371 -22.93 10.09 8.85
CA LEU A 371 -22.47 9.41 7.64
C LEU A 371 -21.30 10.13 6.95
N SER A 372 -20.86 11.29 7.43
CA SER A 372 -19.84 12.12 6.76
C SER A 372 -18.38 11.69 6.96
N SER A 373 -18.11 10.68 7.80
CA SER A 373 -16.77 10.37 8.34
C SER A 373 -16.05 9.19 7.69
N GLY A 374 -16.55 8.66 6.57
CA GLY A 374 -15.98 7.47 5.94
C GLY A 374 -16.63 6.16 6.35
N ALA A 375 -15.98 5.04 6.06
CA ALA A 375 -16.35 3.72 6.56
C ALA A 375 -15.20 2.71 6.42
N LEU A 376 -15.22 1.69 7.27
CA LEU A 376 -14.49 0.45 7.02
C LEU A 376 -15.41 -0.51 6.27
N TRP A 377 -14.94 -0.99 5.13
CA TRP A 377 -15.66 -1.87 4.22
C TRP A 377 -15.05 -3.26 4.20
N ARG A 378 -15.85 -4.25 3.81
CA ARG A 378 -15.40 -5.61 3.53
C ARG A 378 -15.97 -6.09 2.19
N LEU A 379 -15.08 -6.48 1.29
CA LEU A 379 -15.40 -7.25 0.09
C LEU A 379 -15.14 -8.73 0.38
N ARG A 380 -16.16 -9.58 0.22
CA ARG A 380 -16.05 -11.03 0.45
C ARG A 380 -16.28 -11.79 -0.85
N PHE A 381 -15.22 -12.38 -1.37
CA PHE A 381 -15.27 -13.25 -2.55
C PHE A 381 -15.79 -14.63 -2.16
N THR A 382 -16.47 -15.30 -3.09
CA THR A 382 -16.76 -16.73 -2.95
C THR A 382 -15.47 -17.54 -3.01
N ASP A 383 -14.61 -17.20 -3.97
CA ASP A 383 -13.27 -17.78 -4.15
C ASP A 383 -12.34 -16.73 -4.76
N ILE A 384 -11.40 -16.19 -3.97
CA ILE A 384 -10.44 -15.20 -4.47
C ILE A 384 -9.48 -15.76 -5.53
N ALA A 385 -9.30 -17.08 -5.60
CA ALA A 385 -8.48 -17.69 -6.64
C ALA A 385 -9.18 -17.69 -8.02
N ASN A 386 -10.51 -17.52 -8.03
CA ASN A 386 -11.35 -17.42 -9.22
C ASN A 386 -12.40 -16.31 -8.97
N PRO A 387 -11.99 -15.03 -8.98
CA PRO A 387 -12.81 -13.94 -8.48
C PRO A 387 -13.96 -13.52 -9.42
N SER A 388 -14.03 -14.09 -10.62
CA SER A 388 -14.99 -13.75 -11.69
C SER A 388 -16.31 -14.52 -11.64
#